data_AF-A0A518BRE9-F1
#
_entry.id   AF-A0A518BRE9-F1
#
_cell.length_a   1.000
_cell.length_b   1.000
_cell.length_c   1.000
_cell.angle_alpha   90.00
_cell.angle_beta   90.00
_cell.angle_gamma   90.00
#
_symmetry.space_group_name_H-M   'P 1'
#
loop_
_entity.id
_entity.type
_entity.pdbx_description
1 polymer ?
#
loop_
_entity_poly.entity_id
_entity_poly.type
_entity_poly.pdbx_seq_one_letter_code
_entity_poly.pdbx_strand_id
1 'polypeptide(L)'
;MLGQNPLRTLLDDGRLYPDGQAPERFVETHISVLAFARDLVYKVKKPVDLGFVDFTTAQRRLHFCAEELRLNARISPEMYLGVARLTRGEDGAPRFGPPGPPPEEVGEALDFAVVMRCLPERGMLDAALDRGEIDNGLLERLANTLVDFHASAERGPQVDAHAEPAAVAGVVQANFDDTRDLVGDLLAEEGRLATPELHAHVEAAARDFLANHAELLEARIAAGRVVDGHGDLHAGNVCVVDEHLWIYDCVEFELAFRAGDVACDLAFLCMDLDLRGYRAFAAYLARRYADLAEDAELARLLPFYKGYRAMVRAKVEAIGARDPDRPPAERAGSLARARRHFNLAASYTLPPALILTCGLPATGKSWMGERVAQALGGPIHKSDVRRKQLAGLAIGNRQREGYDQGLYTPQNKQLTYDSLLADARADLLAGRSVVIDGSFVQAKWRVPFRDLAAELDAPMVLLEMRADEETIKRRIEKRLKDPHEPSEADFNVYLALRDQWEEPDELEPEQHLVVDAGGSTEAAIGRLLDRIRGLARGQSDERGAAD
;
A
#
# COMPACT_ATOMS: atom_id res chain seq x y z
N MET A 1 16.75 -25.45 -10.74
CA MET A 1 15.72 -25.77 -11.75
C MET A 1 14.47 -26.18 -10.98
N LEU A 2 13.57 -25.22 -10.74
CA LEU A 2 12.28 -25.49 -10.10
C LEU A 2 11.50 -26.46 -10.98
N GLY A 3 11.10 -27.61 -10.44
CA GLY A 3 10.27 -28.58 -11.16
C GLY A 3 9.02 -27.85 -11.64
N GLN A 4 8.77 -27.86 -12.94
CA GLN A 4 7.60 -27.22 -13.52
C GLN A 4 6.34 -27.78 -12.85
N ASN A 5 5.44 -26.91 -12.41
CA ASN A 5 4.12 -27.31 -11.92
C ASN A 5 3.45 -28.20 -12.99
N PRO A 6 3.08 -29.46 -12.67
CA PRO A 6 2.51 -30.39 -13.65
C PRO A 6 1.29 -29.83 -14.38
N LEU A 7 0.51 -28.98 -13.70
CA LEU A 7 -0.63 -28.28 -14.30
C LEU A 7 -0.18 -27.26 -15.34
N ARG A 8 0.88 -26.50 -15.07
CA ARG A 8 1.42 -25.55 -16.05
C ARG A 8 1.95 -26.26 -17.28
N THR A 9 2.69 -27.36 -17.11
CA THR A 9 3.18 -28.16 -18.24
C THR A 9 2.04 -28.72 -19.08
N LEU A 10 0.94 -29.15 -18.44
CA LEU A 10 -0.27 -29.55 -19.16
C LEU A 10 -0.83 -28.38 -19.97
N LEU A 11 -1.01 -27.22 -19.34
CA LEU A 11 -1.64 -26.04 -19.97
C LEU A 11 -0.82 -25.41 -21.10
N ASP A 12 0.46 -25.74 -21.23
CA ASP A 12 1.34 -25.28 -22.33
C ASP A 12 1.09 -26.02 -23.65
N ASP A 13 0.33 -27.14 -23.63
CA ASP A 13 -0.02 -27.87 -24.85
C ASP A 13 -1.13 -27.14 -25.62
N GLY A 14 -0.77 -26.53 -26.75
CA GLY A 14 -1.72 -25.82 -27.62
C GLY A 14 -2.92 -26.65 -28.09
N ARG A 15 -2.81 -27.99 -28.10
CA ARG A 15 -3.92 -28.88 -28.47
C ARG A 15 -5.08 -28.84 -27.47
N LEU A 16 -4.84 -28.34 -26.26
CA LEU A 16 -5.88 -28.13 -25.26
C LEU A 16 -6.90 -27.07 -25.69
N TYR A 17 -6.49 -26.08 -26.48
CA TYR A 17 -7.30 -24.90 -26.77
C TYR A 17 -8.04 -25.04 -28.10
N PRO A 18 -9.23 -24.42 -28.24
CA PRO A 18 -10.04 -24.54 -29.46
C PRO A 18 -9.34 -24.11 -30.75
N ASP A 19 -8.37 -23.18 -30.67
CA ASP A 19 -7.59 -22.68 -31.81
C ASP A 19 -6.30 -23.45 -32.08
N GLY A 20 -5.98 -24.45 -31.25
CA GLY A 20 -4.79 -25.28 -31.38
C GLY A 20 -3.47 -24.58 -31.06
N GLN A 21 -3.50 -23.39 -30.47
CA GLN A 21 -2.30 -22.61 -30.14
C GLN A 21 -2.00 -22.65 -28.64
N ALA A 22 -0.70 -22.70 -28.32
CA ALA A 22 -0.26 -22.61 -26.94
C ALA A 22 -0.48 -21.19 -26.39
N PRO A 23 -0.77 -21.04 -25.09
CA PRO A 23 -0.88 -19.73 -24.45
C PRO A 23 0.41 -18.92 -24.60
N GLU A 24 0.27 -17.62 -24.80
CA GLU A 24 1.40 -16.70 -24.97
C GLU A 24 2.11 -16.43 -23.63
N ARG A 25 1.36 -16.54 -22.53
CA ARG A 25 1.83 -16.22 -21.18
C ARG A 25 1.07 -17.03 -20.13
N PHE A 26 1.72 -17.24 -19.00
CA PHE A 26 1.12 -17.81 -17.80
C PHE A 26 1.30 -16.90 -16.60
N VAL A 27 0.28 -16.82 -15.74
CA VAL A 27 0.38 -16.25 -14.39
C VAL A 27 -0.01 -17.32 -13.41
N GLU A 28 0.76 -17.47 -12.34
CA GLU A 28 0.50 -18.47 -11.31
C GLU A 28 0.22 -17.77 -9.97
N THR A 29 -0.93 -18.06 -9.38
CA THR A 29 -1.30 -17.61 -8.03
C THR A 29 -1.10 -18.74 -7.03
N HIS A 30 -1.37 -18.53 -5.73
CA HIS A 30 -1.32 -19.63 -4.75
C HIS A 30 -2.28 -20.78 -5.09
N ILE A 31 -3.41 -20.49 -5.73
CA ILE A 31 -4.52 -21.44 -5.91
C ILE A 31 -4.91 -21.67 -7.37
N SER A 32 -4.30 -20.99 -8.34
CA SER A 32 -4.68 -21.11 -9.76
C SER A 32 -3.50 -20.89 -10.71
N VAL A 33 -3.65 -21.38 -11.94
CA VAL A 33 -2.82 -21.07 -13.09
C VAL A 33 -3.70 -20.41 -14.14
N LEU A 34 -3.31 -19.21 -14.59
CA LEU A 34 -3.96 -18.45 -15.65
C LEU A 34 -3.17 -18.62 -16.94
N ALA A 35 -3.81 -19.15 -17.97
CA ALA A 35 -3.24 -19.33 -19.30
C ALA A 35 -3.84 -18.27 -20.26
N PHE A 36 -2.99 -17.40 -20.79
CA PHE A 36 -3.38 -16.30 -21.69
C PHE A 36 -3.33 -16.80 -23.14
N ALA A 37 -4.49 -17.17 -23.68
CA ALA A 37 -4.65 -17.72 -25.02
C ALA A 37 -5.35 -16.69 -25.92
N ARG A 38 -4.54 -15.85 -26.60
CA ARG A 38 -5.00 -14.72 -27.41
C ARG A 38 -5.89 -13.76 -26.61
N ASP A 39 -7.15 -13.63 -27.00
CA ASP A 39 -8.15 -12.75 -26.38
C ASP A 39 -8.83 -13.37 -25.15
N LEU A 40 -8.45 -14.59 -24.76
CA LEU A 40 -9.06 -15.34 -23.67
C LEU A 40 -8.04 -15.69 -22.58
N VAL A 41 -8.53 -15.82 -21.36
CA VAL A 41 -7.79 -16.35 -20.22
C VAL A 41 -8.51 -17.57 -19.68
N TYR A 42 -7.78 -18.68 -19.58
CA TYR A 42 -8.24 -19.91 -18.93
C TYR A 42 -7.64 -19.95 -17.52
N LYS A 43 -8.44 -19.71 -16.50
CA LYS A 43 -8.04 -19.82 -15.09
C LYS A 43 -8.41 -21.21 -14.57
N VAL A 44 -7.39 -22.02 -14.31
CA VAL A 44 -7.53 -23.39 -13.80
C VAL A 44 -7.08 -23.44 -12.36
N LYS A 45 -7.94 -23.99 -11.49
CA LYS A 45 -7.66 -24.10 -10.05
C LYS A 45 -6.65 -25.23 -9.79
N LYS A 46 -5.67 -24.98 -8.94
CA LYS A 46 -4.65 -25.97 -8.57
C LYS A 46 -5.24 -27.00 -7.59
N PRO A 47 -4.79 -28.27 -7.61
CA PRO A 47 -5.25 -29.28 -6.67
C PRO A 47 -4.55 -29.14 -5.30
N VAL A 48 -4.86 -28.07 -4.56
CA VAL A 48 -4.24 -27.72 -3.26
C VAL A 48 -5.26 -27.70 -2.13
N ASP A 49 -4.78 -27.88 -0.91
CA ASP A 49 -5.50 -27.60 0.34
C ASP A 49 -4.61 -26.66 1.16
N LEU A 50 -5.11 -25.44 1.43
CA LEU A 50 -4.41 -24.41 2.20
C LEU A 50 -5.10 -24.15 3.56
N GLY A 51 -6.01 -25.03 3.98
CA GLY A 51 -6.78 -24.91 5.23
C GLY A 51 -8.01 -24.00 5.14
N PHE A 52 -7.91 -22.89 4.40
CA PHE A 52 -9.05 -22.01 4.09
C PHE A 52 -9.67 -22.28 2.72
N VAL A 53 -9.05 -23.16 1.92
CA VAL A 53 -9.51 -23.53 0.60
C VAL A 53 -9.06 -24.95 0.28
N ASP A 54 -9.99 -25.75 -0.24
CA ASP A 54 -9.74 -27.14 -0.62
C ASP A 54 -10.18 -27.36 -2.06
N PHE A 55 -9.20 -27.45 -2.96
CA PHE A 55 -9.36 -27.69 -4.39
C PHE A 55 -8.86 -29.07 -4.81
N THR A 56 -8.69 -29.99 -3.86
CA THR A 56 -8.04 -31.31 -4.09
C THR A 56 -8.82 -32.20 -5.07
N THR A 57 -10.14 -32.04 -5.16
CA THR A 57 -11.00 -32.84 -6.05
C THR A 57 -11.59 -32.01 -7.19
N ALA A 58 -11.83 -32.66 -8.34
CA ALA A 58 -12.46 -32.00 -9.49
C ALA A 58 -13.87 -31.45 -9.16
N GLN A 59 -14.62 -32.13 -8.29
CA GLN A 59 -15.93 -31.65 -7.81
C GLN A 59 -15.81 -30.32 -7.05
N ARG A 60 -14.81 -30.19 -6.18
CA ARG A 60 -14.55 -28.93 -5.46
C ARG A 60 -14.09 -27.84 -6.41
N ARG A 61 -13.20 -28.15 -7.36
CA ARG A 61 -12.79 -27.17 -8.39
C ARG A 61 -13.96 -26.70 -9.24
N LEU A 62 -14.85 -27.59 -9.66
CA LEU A 62 -16.10 -27.23 -10.36
C LEU A 62 -16.95 -26.28 -9.51
N HIS A 63 -17.18 -26.62 -8.23
CA HIS A 63 -17.95 -25.77 -7.32
C HIS A 63 -17.37 -24.35 -7.25
N PHE A 64 -16.06 -24.21 -7.03
CA PHE A 64 -15.45 -22.89 -6.94
C PHE A 64 -15.31 -22.17 -8.28
N CYS A 65 -15.26 -22.88 -9.42
CA CYS A 65 -15.39 -22.26 -10.74
C CYS A 65 -16.79 -21.65 -10.92
N ALA A 66 -17.83 -22.33 -10.42
CA ALA A 66 -19.19 -21.82 -10.42
C ALA A 66 -19.36 -20.61 -9.48
N GLU A 67 -18.79 -20.66 -8.28
CA GLU A 67 -18.81 -19.53 -7.34
C GLU A 67 -18.06 -18.31 -7.88
N GLU A 68 -16.89 -18.50 -8.49
CA GLU A 68 -16.15 -17.40 -9.12
C GLU A 68 -16.98 -16.71 -10.21
N LEU A 69 -17.66 -17.49 -11.07
CA LEU A 69 -18.57 -16.94 -12.08
C LEU A 69 -19.75 -16.21 -11.44
N ARG A 70 -20.42 -16.82 -10.47
CA ARG A 70 -21.58 -16.26 -9.78
C ARG A 70 -21.24 -14.93 -9.13
N LEU A 71 -20.11 -14.87 -8.41
CA LEU A 71 -19.71 -13.72 -7.62
C LEU A 71 -19.21 -12.56 -8.48
N ASN A 72 -18.41 -12.84 -9.52
CA ASN A 72 -17.88 -11.79 -10.37
C ASN A 72 -18.90 -11.29 -11.41
N ALA A 73 -19.90 -12.10 -11.77
CA ALA A 73 -21.00 -11.65 -12.62
C ALA A 73 -21.87 -10.55 -11.99
N ARG A 74 -21.79 -10.34 -10.66
CA ARG A 74 -22.49 -9.26 -9.95
C ARG A 74 -22.02 -7.86 -10.38
N ILE A 75 -20.78 -7.74 -10.86
CA ILE A 75 -20.15 -6.45 -11.19
C ILE A 75 -19.54 -6.39 -12.58
N SER A 76 -19.14 -7.54 -13.16
CA SER A 76 -18.51 -7.61 -14.48
C SER A 76 -18.95 -8.85 -15.26
N PRO A 77 -20.27 -9.03 -15.52
CA PRO A 77 -20.81 -10.24 -16.15
C PRO A 77 -20.27 -10.48 -17.57
N GLU A 78 -19.98 -9.42 -18.31
CA GLU A 78 -19.55 -9.50 -19.72
C GLU A 78 -18.08 -9.96 -19.88
N MET A 79 -17.30 -9.91 -18.79
CA MET A 79 -15.90 -10.38 -18.76
C MET A 79 -15.83 -11.91 -18.72
N TYR A 80 -16.77 -12.55 -18.04
CA TYR A 80 -16.75 -13.98 -17.78
C TYR A 80 -17.60 -14.73 -18.81
N LEU A 81 -16.96 -15.63 -19.57
CA LEU A 81 -17.60 -16.34 -20.68
C LEU A 81 -18.20 -17.69 -20.26
N GLY A 82 -17.80 -18.22 -19.10
CA GLY A 82 -18.33 -19.47 -18.53
C GLY A 82 -17.25 -20.44 -18.05
N VAL A 83 -17.64 -21.67 -17.74
CA VAL A 83 -16.74 -22.78 -17.41
C VAL A 83 -16.48 -23.62 -18.66
N ALA A 84 -15.21 -23.80 -19.02
CA ALA A 84 -14.80 -24.80 -19.99
C ALA A 84 -14.45 -26.12 -19.29
N ARG A 85 -14.96 -27.23 -19.82
CA ARG A 85 -14.65 -28.59 -19.35
C ARG A 85 -13.40 -29.09 -20.06
N LEU A 86 -12.43 -29.60 -19.32
CA LEU A 86 -11.29 -30.33 -19.87
C LEU A 86 -11.67 -31.81 -19.99
N THR A 87 -11.87 -32.32 -21.20
CA THR A 87 -12.22 -33.74 -21.44
C THR A 87 -11.20 -34.40 -22.35
N ARG A 88 -11.25 -35.73 -22.52
CA ARG A 88 -10.50 -36.41 -23.57
C ARG A 88 -11.28 -36.35 -24.87
N GLY A 89 -10.65 -35.89 -25.94
CA GLY A 89 -11.17 -36.00 -27.29
C GLY A 89 -11.21 -37.46 -27.78
N GLU A 90 -11.77 -37.68 -28.98
CA GLU A 90 -11.82 -39.02 -29.60
C GLU A 90 -10.44 -39.63 -29.82
N ASP A 91 -9.41 -38.79 -30.00
CA ASP A 91 -7.99 -39.17 -30.10
C ASP A 91 -7.33 -39.45 -28.75
N GLY A 92 -8.08 -39.36 -27.65
CA GLY A 92 -7.62 -39.54 -26.27
C GLY A 92 -6.85 -38.35 -25.69
N ALA A 93 -6.59 -37.30 -26.49
CA ALA A 93 -5.88 -36.11 -26.06
C ALA A 93 -6.80 -35.19 -25.23
N PRO A 94 -6.32 -34.59 -24.14
CA PRO A 94 -7.12 -33.63 -23.38
C PRO A 94 -7.41 -32.37 -24.20
N ARG A 95 -8.62 -31.81 -24.10
CA ARG A 95 -9.08 -30.60 -24.79
C ARG A 95 -10.12 -29.85 -23.96
N PHE A 96 -10.07 -28.52 -23.97
CA PHE A 96 -11.13 -27.68 -23.43
C PHE A 96 -12.29 -27.63 -24.43
N GLY A 97 -13.49 -27.90 -23.93
CA GLY A 97 -14.72 -27.58 -24.64
C GLY A 97 -15.01 -26.08 -24.68
N PRO A 98 -16.05 -25.65 -25.41
CA PRO A 98 -16.51 -24.26 -25.36
C PRO A 98 -16.95 -23.88 -23.94
N PRO A 99 -16.71 -22.63 -23.50
CA PRO A 99 -17.20 -22.17 -22.21
C PRO A 99 -18.73 -22.05 -22.23
N GLY A 100 -19.35 -22.36 -21.09
CA GLY A 100 -20.79 -22.22 -20.89
C GLY A 100 -21.17 -22.21 -19.40
N PRO A 101 -22.46 -22.35 -19.06
CA PRO A 101 -22.88 -22.50 -17.67
C PRO A 101 -22.11 -23.64 -16.97
N PRO A 102 -21.78 -23.50 -15.67
CA PRO A 102 -21.16 -24.59 -14.92
C PRO A 102 -22.03 -25.86 -14.99
N PRO A 103 -21.47 -27.04 -15.29
CA PRO A 103 -22.23 -28.29 -15.25
C PRO A 103 -22.66 -28.63 -13.81
N GLU A 104 -23.76 -29.35 -13.66
CA GLU A 104 -24.27 -29.79 -12.33
C GLU A 104 -23.34 -30.83 -11.67
N GLU A 105 -22.66 -31.64 -12.48
CA GLU A 105 -21.75 -32.69 -12.04
C GLU A 105 -20.48 -32.75 -12.91
N VAL A 106 -19.43 -33.41 -12.40
CA VAL A 106 -18.15 -33.50 -13.11
C VAL A 106 -18.27 -34.31 -14.41
N GLY A 107 -18.96 -35.46 -14.35
CA GLY A 107 -19.07 -36.40 -15.46
C GLY A 107 -17.70 -36.88 -15.96
N GLU A 108 -17.50 -36.88 -17.27
CA GLU A 108 -16.24 -37.29 -17.93
C GLU A 108 -15.14 -36.21 -17.93
N ALA A 109 -15.37 -35.06 -17.28
CA ALA A 109 -14.38 -34.00 -17.22
C ALA A 109 -13.20 -34.39 -16.32
N LEU A 110 -11.99 -34.16 -16.84
CA LEU A 110 -10.73 -34.28 -16.11
C LEU A 110 -10.55 -33.09 -15.16
N ASP A 111 -10.91 -31.88 -15.62
CA ASP A 111 -10.84 -30.64 -14.86
C ASP A 111 -11.68 -29.52 -15.50
N PHE A 112 -11.60 -28.31 -14.94
CA PHE A 112 -12.37 -27.15 -15.36
C PHE A 112 -11.50 -25.89 -15.45
N ALA A 113 -11.86 -24.98 -16.35
CA ALA A 113 -11.32 -23.63 -16.40
C ALA A 113 -12.46 -22.61 -16.35
N VAL A 114 -12.31 -21.56 -15.55
CA VAL A 114 -13.08 -20.34 -15.75
C VAL A 114 -12.48 -19.63 -16.96
N VAL A 115 -13.29 -19.37 -17.98
CA VAL A 115 -12.87 -18.68 -19.20
C VAL A 115 -13.38 -17.26 -19.15
N MET A 116 -12.46 -16.31 -19.32
CA MET A 116 -12.75 -14.88 -19.28
C MET A 116 -12.02 -14.15 -20.39
N ARG A 117 -12.49 -12.94 -20.71
CA ARG A 117 -11.80 -12.05 -21.65
C ARG A 117 -10.44 -11.63 -21.10
N CYS A 118 -9.44 -11.61 -21.96
CA CYS A 118 -8.14 -11.04 -21.63
C CYS A 118 -8.24 -9.52 -21.55
N LEU A 119 -8.00 -8.97 -20.36
CA LEU A 119 -7.98 -7.53 -20.14
C LEU A 119 -6.58 -6.96 -20.47
N PRO A 120 -6.48 -5.77 -21.07
CA PRO A 120 -5.20 -5.19 -21.43
C PRO A 120 -4.42 -4.76 -20.17
N GLU A 121 -3.15 -5.16 -20.08
CA GLU A 121 -2.28 -4.83 -18.93
C GLU A 121 -2.19 -3.32 -18.67
N ARG A 122 -2.20 -2.50 -19.74
CA ARG A 122 -2.19 -1.03 -19.61
C ARG A 122 -3.43 -0.50 -18.90
N GLY A 123 -4.58 -1.16 -19.06
CA GLY A 123 -5.84 -0.77 -18.45
C GLY A 123 -5.94 -1.10 -16.96
N MET A 124 -5.06 -1.96 -16.43
CA MET A 124 -5.05 -2.28 -15.01
C MET A 124 -4.83 -1.03 -14.16
N LEU A 125 -5.67 -0.83 -13.14
CA LEU A 125 -5.67 0.40 -12.35
C LEU A 125 -4.36 0.57 -11.59
N ASP A 126 -3.76 -0.50 -11.07
CA ASP A 126 -2.43 -0.44 -10.46
C ASP A 126 -1.36 0.05 -11.45
N ALA A 127 -1.35 -0.45 -12.68
CA ALA A 127 -0.46 -0.01 -13.74
C ALA A 127 -0.74 1.44 -14.16
N ALA A 128 -2.00 1.87 -14.19
CA ALA A 128 -2.39 3.25 -14.48
C ALA A 128 -1.91 4.20 -13.36
N LEU A 129 -2.06 3.81 -12.10
CA LEU A 129 -1.57 4.55 -10.93
C LEU A 129 -0.04 4.68 -10.95
N ASP A 130 0.69 3.64 -11.33
CA ASP A 130 2.15 3.70 -11.47
C ASP A 130 2.60 4.70 -12.55
N ARG A 131 1.74 4.98 -13.55
CA ARG A 131 1.97 5.99 -14.59
C ARG A 131 1.44 7.38 -14.24
N GLY A 132 0.76 7.55 -13.10
CA GLY A 132 0.07 8.81 -12.78
C GLY A 132 -1.18 9.07 -13.58
N GLU A 133 -1.75 8.05 -14.22
CA GLU A 133 -2.98 8.13 -15.02
C GLU A 133 -4.21 7.92 -14.12
N ILE A 134 -4.49 8.89 -13.25
CA ILE A 134 -5.69 8.93 -12.41
C ILE A 134 -6.28 10.34 -12.40
N ASP A 135 -7.60 10.43 -12.53
CA ASP A 135 -8.34 11.69 -12.47
C ASP A 135 -9.66 11.52 -11.70
N ASN A 136 -10.33 12.66 -11.45
CA ASN A 136 -11.61 12.66 -10.75
C ASN A 136 -12.70 11.95 -11.55
N GLY A 137 -12.66 11.95 -12.88
CA GLY A 137 -13.67 11.29 -13.72
C GLY A 137 -13.65 9.77 -13.56
N LEU A 138 -12.45 9.18 -13.49
CA LEU A 138 -12.27 7.77 -13.14
C LEU A 138 -12.80 7.46 -11.74
N LEU A 139 -12.49 8.31 -10.76
CA LEU A 139 -13.00 8.12 -9.39
C LEU A 139 -14.51 8.25 -9.29
N GLU A 140 -15.14 9.15 -10.05
CA GLU A 140 -16.59 9.25 -10.17
C GLU A 140 -17.19 7.93 -10.68
N ARG A 141 -16.64 7.37 -11.77
CA ARG A 141 -17.11 6.08 -12.29
C ARG A 141 -16.93 4.97 -11.27
N LEU A 142 -15.78 4.90 -10.60
CA LEU A 142 -15.53 3.92 -9.53
C LEU A 142 -16.55 4.05 -8.40
N ALA A 143 -16.81 5.27 -7.91
CA ALA A 143 -17.77 5.49 -6.85
C ALA A 143 -19.18 5.02 -7.25
N ASN A 144 -19.66 5.38 -8.45
CA ASN A 144 -20.97 4.96 -8.93
C ASN A 144 -21.06 3.43 -9.06
N THR A 145 -20.08 2.79 -9.71
CA THR A 145 -20.06 1.33 -9.88
C THR A 145 -20.06 0.59 -8.53
N LEU A 146 -19.29 1.08 -7.55
CA LEU A 146 -19.23 0.45 -6.23
C LEU A 146 -20.51 0.67 -5.41
N VAL A 147 -21.15 1.83 -5.52
CA VAL A 147 -22.44 2.07 -4.87
C VAL A 147 -23.51 1.16 -5.45
N ASP A 148 -23.60 1.04 -6.78
CA ASP A 148 -24.56 0.15 -7.45
C ASP A 148 -24.33 -1.32 -7.08
N PHE A 149 -23.06 -1.74 -7.03
CA PHE A 149 -22.68 -3.08 -6.59
C PHE A 149 -23.10 -3.33 -5.14
N HIS A 150 -22.74 -2.46 -4.20
CA HIS A 150 -23.09 -2.64 -2.79
C HIS A 150 -24.58 -2.47 -2.50
N ALA A 151 -25.32 -1.69 -3.29
CA ALA A 151 -26.76 -1.56 -3.16
C ALA A 151 -27.50 -2.85 -3.56
N SER A 152 -26.98 -3.59 -4.54
CA SER A 152 -27.56 -4.84 -5.05
C SER A 152 -26.98 -6.11 -4.43
N ALA A 153 -25.88 -6.01 -3.66
CA ALA A 153 -25.25 -7.12 -2.98
C ALA A 153 -26.18 -7.78 -1.95
N GLU A 154 -25.99 -9.09 -1.76
CA GLU A 154 -26.78 -9.89 -0.82
C GLU A 154 -26.57 -9.43 0.63
N ARG A 155 -27.63 -9.50 1.43
CA ARG A 155 -27.68 -9.13 2.84
C ARG A 155 -28.47 -10.15 3.62
N GLY A 156 -28.30 -10.15 4.93
CA GLY A 156 -29.12 -10.91 5.86
C GLY A 156 -28.30 -11.57 6.95
N PRO A 157 -28.94 -12.34 7.84
CA PRO A 157 -28.33 -12.78 9.10
C PRO A 157 -27.01 -13.56 8.93
N GLN A 158 -26.87 -14.33 7.85
CA GLN A 158 -25.62 -15.07 7.57
C GLN A 158 -24.46 -14.14 7.18
N VAL A 159 -24.75 -13.05 6.47
CA VAL A 159 -23.76 -12.03 6.10
C VAL A 159 -23.46 -11.13 7.30
N ASP A 160 -24.52 -10.71 8.02
CA ASP A 160 -24.44 -9.81 9.18
C ASP A 160 -23.56 -10.38 10.29
N ALA A 161 -23.62 -11.71 10.51
CA ALA A 161 -22.80 -12.42 11.50
C ALA A 161 -21.28 -12.18 11.32
N HIS A 162 -20.80 -11.90 10.11
CA HIS A 162 -19.39 -11.62 9.85
C HIS A 162 -18.97 -10.18 10.16
N ALA A 163 -19.93 -9.28 10.34
CA ALA A 163 -19.69 -7.88 10.72
C ALA A 163 -20.03 -7.58 12.19
N GLU A 164 -20.54 -8.56 12.94
CA GLU A 164 -20.74 -8.43 14.39
C GLU A 164 -19.42 -8.00 15.07
N PRO A 165 -19.46 -7.12 16.08
CA PRO A 165 -18.26 -6.59 16.71
C PRO A 165 -17.27 -7.67 17.14
N ALA A 166 -17.76 -8.77 17.70
CA ALA A 166 -16.94 -9.91 18.11
C ALA A 166 -16.30 -10.66 16.93
N ALA A 167 -17.02 -10.81 15.81
CA ALA A 167 -16.49 -11.44 14.60
C ALA A 167 -15.38 -10.59 13.98
N VAL A 168 -15.62 -9.28 13.84
CA VAL A 168 -14.61 -8.33 13.34
C VAL A 168 -13.37 -8.34 14.25
N ALA A 169 -13.55 -8.31 15.57
CA ALA A 169 -12.45 -8.38 16.52
C ALA A 169 -11.64 -9.68 16.38
N GLY A 170 -12.31 -10.83 16.21
CA GLY A 170 -11.64 -12.12 16.00
C GLY A 170 -10.75 -12.13 14.76
N VAL A 171 -11.27 -11.65 13.62
CA VAL A 171 -10.49 -11.62 12.35
C VAL A 171 -9.33 -10.63 12.43
N VAL A 172 -9.54 -9.47 13.06
CA VAL A 172 -8.49 -8.47 13.28
C VAL A 172 -7.39 -9.05 14.17
N GLN A 173 -7.75 -9.69 15.30
CA GLN A 173 -6.78 -10.29 16.22
C GLN A 173 -5.99 -11.43 15.55
N ALA A 174 -6.65 -12.29 14.77
CA ALA A 174 -5.99 -13.36 14.02
C ALA A 174 -4.89 -12.82 13.08
N ASN A 175 -5.11 -11.67 12.42
CA ASN A 175 -4.06 -11.05 11.60
C ASN A 175 -2.83 -10.60 12.41
N PHE A 176 -3.01 -10.13 13.64
CA PHE A 176 -1.89 -9.78 14.51
C PHE A 176 -1.17 -11.01 15.04
N ASP A 177 -1.91 -12.07 15.37
CA ASP A 177 -1.32 -13.33 15.84
C ASP A 177 -0.51 -14.01 14.72
N ASP A 178 -1.04 -14.07 13.50
CA ASP A 178 -0.36 -14.60 12.31
C ASP A 178 0.94 -13.84 11.97
N THR A 179 1.02 -12.56 12.36
CA THR A 179 2.22 -11.74 12.12
C THR A 179 3.15 -11.65 13.32
N ARG A 180 2.77 -12.17 14.50
CA ARG A 180 3.53 -12.02 15.74
C ARG A 180 4.90 -12.68 15.68
N ASP A 181 5.01 -13.85 15.05
CA ASP A 181 6.29 -14.53 14.89
C ASP A 181 7.25 -13.81 13.92
N LEU A 182 6.76 -12.83 13.16
CA LEU A 182 7.54 -11.98 12.26
C LEU A 182 8.02 -10.70 12.94
N VAL A 183 7.76 -10.59 14.25
CA VAL A 183 8.11 -9.50 15.15
C VAL A 183 9.11 -10.05 16.19
N GLY A 184 10.33 -9.48 16.28
CA GLY A 184 11.29 -9.87 17.32
C GLY A 184 12.78 -9.76 16.96
N ASP A 185 13.64 -9.98 17.97
CA ASP A 185 15.11 -9.98 17.91
C ASP A 185 15.65 -11.24 17.22
N LEU A 186 15.77 -11.19 15.91
CA LEU A 186 16.69 -12.05 15.17
C LEU A 186 17.90 -11.22 14.81
N LEU A 187 19.08 -11.83 14.92
CA LEU A 187 20.43 -11.27 14.85
C LEU A 187 20.77 -10.38 13.61
N ALA A 188 19.79 -10.00 12.77
CA ALA A 188 19.89 -8.97 11.75
C ALA A 188 18.57 -8.17 11.62
N GLU A 189 18.65 -6.84 11.82
CA GLU A 189 17.52 -5.89 11.64
C GLU A 189 16.82 -5.99 10.26
N GLU A 190 17.49 -6.58 9.28
CA GLU A 190 17.07 -6.66 7.89
C GLU A 190 15.92 -7.65 7.65
N GLY A 191 15.65 -8.57 8.59
CA GLY A 191 14.60 -9.61 8.47
C GLY A 191 13.25 -9.35 9.17
N ARG A 192 13.13 -8.35 10.06
CA ARG A 192 11.90 -8.12 10.87
C ARG A 192 10.78 -7.41 10.12
N LEU A 193 9.51 -7.72 10.38
CA LEU A 193 8.38 -6.97 9.83
C LEU A 193 8.28 -5.56 10.44
N ALA A 194 8.41 -5.48 11.77
CA ALA A 194 8.29 -4.26 12.55
C ALA A 194 9.08 -4.39 13.87
N THR A 195 9.20 -3.31 14.64
CA THR A 195 9.63 -3.43 16.05
C THR A 195 8.48 -4.01 16.89
N PRO A 196 8.78 -4.75 17.98
CA PRO A 196 7.75 -5.24 18.91
C PRO A 196 6.82 -4.16 19.43
N GLU A 197 7.37 -2.99 19.74
CA GLU A 197 6.64 -1.87 20.33
C GLU A 197 5.68 -1.23 19.32
N LEU A 198 6.10 -1.09 18.06
CA LEU A 198 5.24 -0.57 17.00
C LEU A 198 4.13 -1.56 16.66
N HIS A 199 4.42 -2.86 16.55
CA HIS A 199 3.40 -3.88 16.33
C HIS A 199 2.35 -3.89 17.45
N ALA A 200 2.80 -3.92 18.70
CA ALA A 200 1.90 -3.88 19.86
C ALA A 200 1.06 -2.59 19.91
N HIS A 201 1.59 -1.45 19.46
CA HIS A 201 0.84 -0.20 19.37
C HIS A 201 -0.27 -0.26 18.32
N VAL A 202 0.00 -0.75 17.11
CA VAL A 202 -1.02 -0.91 16.07
C VAL A 202 -2.10 -1.90 16.50
N GLU A 203 -1.69 -2.98 17.15
CA GLU A 203 -2.60 -3.98 17.73
C GLU A 203 -3.51 -3.38 18.81
N ALA A 204 -2.94 -2.58 19.73
CA ALA A 204 -3.70 -1.89 20.76
C ALA A 204 -4.68 -0.87 20.15
N ALA A 205 -4.24 -0.04 19.21
CA ALA A 205 -5.09 0.94 18.54
C ALA A 205 -6.30 0.28 17.83
N ALA A 206 -6.09 -0.87 17.19
CA ALA A 206 -7.17 -1.63 16.56
C ALA A 206 -8.17 -2.16 17.59
N ARG A 207 -7.69 -2.70 18.72
CA ARG A 207 -8.55 -3.14 19.83
C ARG A 207 -9.32 -1.99 20.46
N ASP A 208 -8.66 -0.87 20.71
CA ASP A 208 -9.28 0.32 21.30
C ASP A 208 -10.37 0.89 20.39
N PHE A 209 -10.13 0.91 19.07
CA PHE A 209 -11.17 1.30 18.11
C PHE A 209 -12.40 0.41 18.24
N LEU A 210 -12.22 -0.91 18.20
CA LEU A 210 -13.31 -1.88 18.27
C LEU A 210 -14.08 -1.80 19.60
N ALA A 211 -13.37 -1.65 20.72
CA ALA A 211 -13.98 -1.51 22.04
C ALA A 211 -14.82 -0.22 22.15
N ASN A 212 -14.32 0.89 21.59
CA ASN A 212 -14.99 2.19 21.67
C ASN A 212 -16.07 2.40 20.59
N HIS A 213 -16.16 1.54 19.58
CA HIS A 213 -17.08 1.68 18.44
C HIS A 213 -17.98 0.46 18.23
N ALA A 214 -18.16 -0.41 19.23
CA ALA A 214 -19.06 -1.57 19.13
C ALA A 214 -20.49 -1.16 18.75
N GLU A 215 -21.05 -0.13 19.41
CA GLU A 215 -22.39 0.40 19.09
C GLU A 215 -22.48 0.96 17.67
N LEU A 216 -21.39 1.55 17.15
CA LEU A 216 -21.35 2.00 15.77
C LEU A 216 -21.45 0.80 14.83
N LEU A 217 -20.64 -0.24 15.03
CA LEU A 217 -20.68 -1.45 14.20
C LEU A 217 -22.06 -2.14 14.23
N GLU A 218 -22.71 -2.21 15.39
CA GLU A 218 -24.08 -2.71 15.51
C GLU A 218 -25.09 -1.84 14.76
N ALA A 219 -24.97 -0.52 14.86
CA ALA A 219 -25.80 0.42 14.10
C ALA A 219 -25.60 0.26 12.58
N ARG A 220 -24.38 -0.07 12.13
CA ARG A 220 -24.10 -0.37 10.72
C ARG A 220 -24.85 -1.61 10.22
N ILE A 221 -24.88 -2.68 11.02
CA ILE A 221 -25.67 -3.89 10.72
C ILE A 221 -27.15 -3.52 10.62
N ALA A 222 -27.69 -2.83 11.63
CA ALA A 222 -29.09 -2.42 11.67
C ALA A 222 -29.48 -1.48 10.51
N ALA A 223 -28.55 -0.66 10.04
CA ALA A 223 -28.73 0.22 8.88
C ALA A 223 -28.59 -0.50 7.53
N GLY A 224 -28.40 -1.82 7.51
CA GLY A 224 -28.21 -2.59 6.28
C GLY A 224 -26.97 -2.13 5.54
N ARG A 225 -25.84 -1.94 6.25
CA ARG A 225 -24.55 -1.56 5.65
C ARG A 225 -23.60 -2.73 5.48
N VAL A 226 -24.01 -3.93 5.89
CA VAL A 226 -23.25 -5.18 5.77
C VAL A 226 -23.72 -5.96 4.55
N VAL A 227 -22.78 -6.34 3.68
CA VAL A 227 -23.03 -6.95 2.36
C VAL A 227 -22.14 -8.17 2.14
N ASP A 228 -22.61 -9.09 1.30
CA ASP A 228 -21.74 -10.03 0.59
C ASP A 228 -20.94 -9.26 -0.48
N GLY A 229 -19.87 -8.59 -0.07
CA GLY A 229 -19.07 -7.68 -0.89
C GLY A 229 -18.10 -8.37 -1.84
N HIS A 230 -17.03 -7.67 -2.21
CA HIS A 230 -15.95 -8.17 -3.06
C HIS A 230 -14.91 -8.97 -2.27
N GLY A 231 -14.51 -8.47 -1.10
CA GLY A 231 -13.54 -9.11 -0.20
C GLY A 231 -12.06 -8.89 -0.55
N ASP A 232 -11.76 -8.64 -1.83
CA ASP A 232 -10.40 -8.31 -2.33
C ASP A 232 -10.36 -7.11 -3.29
N LEU A 233 -11.10 -6.04 -2.98
CA LEU A 233 -11.24 -4.87 -3.85
C LEU A 233 -10.00 -3.96 -3.81
N HIS A 234 -8.91 -4.32 -4.48
CA HIS A 234 -7.71 -3.49 -4.62
C HIS A 234 -7.42 -3.12 -6.08
N ALA A 235 -6.48 -2.21 -6.35
CA ALA A 235 -6.27 -1.66 -7.69
C ALA A 235 -5.83 -2.71 -8.74
N GLY A 236 -5.23 -3.81 -8.29
CA GLY A 236 -4.85 -4.94 -9.17
C GLY A 236 -6.04 -5.78 -9.63
N ASN A 237 -7.22 -5.57 -9.06
CA ASN A 237 -8.48 -6.24 -9.38
C ASN A 237 -9.48 -5.30 -10.08
N VAL A 238 -8.97 -4.16 -10.59
CA VAL A 238 -9.73 -3.18 -11.34
C VAL A 238 -9.01 -2.90 -12.65
N CYS A 239 -9.74 -2.97 -13.77
CA CYS A 239 -9.23 -2.61 -15.09
C CYS A 239 -10.15 -1.58 -15.74
N VAL A 240 -9.54 -0.58 -16.38
CA VAL A 240 -10.20 0.45 -17.15
C VAL A 240 -9.89 0.21 -18.63
N VAL A 241 -10.93 -0.07 -19.41
CA VAL A 241 -10.82 -0.20 -20.87
C VAL A 241 -11.76 0.82 -21.49
N ASP A 242 -11.18 1.80 -22.17
CA ASP A 242 -11.86 3.02 -22.61
C ASP A 242 -12.55 3.72 -21.41
N GLU A 243 -13.88 3.68 -21.33
CA GLU A 243 -14.64 4.25 -20.21
C GLU A 243 -15.27 3.17 -19.31
N HIS A 244 -15.12 1.89 -19.65
CA HIS A 244 -15.70 0.78 -18.92
C HIS A 244 -14.78 0.29 -17.79
N LEU A 245 -15.40 0.00 -16.63
CA LEU A 245 -14.73 -0.53 -15.45
C LEU A 245 -15.00 -2.03 -15.32
N TRP A 246 -13.94 -2.81 -15.35
CA TRP A 246 -13.96 -4.23 -15.04
C TRP A 246 -13.42 -4.43 -13.62
N ILE A 247 -14.25 -4.97 -12.73
CA ILE A 247 -13.85 -5.32 -11.36
C ILE A 247 -14.03 -6.83 -11.23
N TYR A 248 -12.98 -7.53 -10.81
CA TYR A 248 -12.93 -8.99 -10.90
C TYR A 248 -12.10 -9.59 -9.76
N ASP A 249 -12.08 -10.92 -9.67
CA ASP A 249 -11.39 -11.68 -8.61
C ASP A 249 -11.99 -11.46 -7.21
N CYS A 250 -13.32 -11.36 -7.13
CA CYS A 250 -14.06 -11.46 -5.87
C CYS A 250 -13.77 -12.81 -5.19
N VAL A 251 -13.53 -12.79 -3.87
CA VAL A 251 -13.13 -13.96 -3.08
C VAL A 251 -14.19 -15.05 -3.12
N GLU A 252 -13.94 -16.16 -3.82
CA GLU A 252 -14.94 -17.19 -4.09
C GLU A 252 -15.03 -18.30 -3.04
N PHE A 253 -14.02 -18.43 -2.18
CA PHE A 253 -13.84 -19.64 -1.36
C PHE A 253 -14.29 -19.51 0.10
N GLU A 254 -14.40 -18.30 0.63
CA GLU A 254 -14.78 -18.07 2.03
C GLU A 254 -15.68 -16.83 2.13
N LEU A 255 -16.91 -17.04 2.64
CA LEU A 255 -17.87 -15.95 2.84
C LEU A 255 -17.33 -14.93 3.83
N ALA A 256 -16.68 -15.37 4.90
CA ALA A 256 -16.14 -14.49 5.94
C ALA A 256 -15.11 -13.46 5.43
N PHE A 257 -14.52 -13.67 4.25
CA PHE A 257 -13.55 -12.75 3.66
C PHE A 257 -14.17 -11.67 2.78
N ARG A 258 -15.43 -11.84 2.35
CA ARG A 258 -16.17 -10.88 1.52
C ARG A 258 -17.43 -10.32 2.19
N ALA A 259 -17.99 -11.03 3.17
CA ALA A 259 -19.09 -10.55 3.99
C ALA A 259 -18.59 -9.52 5.01
N GLY A 260 -19.09 -8.29 4.95
CA GLY A 260 -18.68 -7.24 5.85
C GLY A 260 -19.33 -5.88 5.56
N ASP A 261 -18.97 -4.89 6.36
CA ASP A 261 -19.40 -3.50 6.13
C ASP A 261 -18.89 -3.00 4.77
N VAL A 262 -19.74 -2.27 4.02
CA VAL A 262 -19.33 -1.62 2.76
C VAL A 262 -18.11 -0.70 2.91
N ALA A 263 -17.92 -0.10 4.09
CA ALA A 263 -16.74 0.69 4.41
C ALA A 263 -15.46 -0.17 4.45
N CYS A 264 -15.56 -1.45 4.86
CA CYS A 264 -14.44 -2.39 4.85
C CYS A 264 -14.03 -2.80 3.44
N ASP A 265 -15.00 -2.97 2.54
CA ASP A 265 -14.74 -3.32 1.15
C ASP A 265 -14.13 -2.13 0.38
N LEU A 266 -14.73 -0.94 0.51
CA LEU A 266 -14.20 0.31 -0.06
C LEU A 266 -12.82 0.67 0.49
N ALA A 267 -12.59 0.45 1.80
CA ALA A 267 -11.32 0.75 2.44
C ALA A 267 -10.14 0.01 1.80
N PHE A 268 -10.37 -1.14 1.17
CA PHE A 268 -9.30 -1.90 0.52
C PHE A 268 -8.73 -1.11 -0.66
N LEU A 269 -9.58 -0.61 -1.55
CA LEU A 269 -9.14 0.21 -2.69
C LEU A 269 -8.54 1.54 -2.23
N CYS A 270 -9.18 2.19 -1.25
CA CYS A 270 -8.66 3.43 -0.70
C CYS A 270 -7.30 3.24 0.00
N MET A 271 -7.08 2.12 0.69
CA MET A 271 -5.78 1.76 1.28
C MET A 271 -4.73 1.57 0.19
N ASP A 272 -5.08 0.93 -0.93
CA ASP A 272 -4.16 0.65 -2.03
C ASP A 272 -3.74 1.94 -2.79
N LEU A 273 -4.66 2.91 -2.89
CA LEU A 273 -4.39 4.28 -3.34
C LEU A 273 -3.47 5.02 -2.36
N ASP A 274 -3.74 4.94 -1.05
CA ASP A 274 -2.91 5.58 -0.03
C ASP A 274 -1.47 5.02 -0.07
N LEU A 275 -1.35 3.69 -0.19
CA LEU A 275 -0.08 3.00 -0.34
C LEU A 275 0.70 3.54 -1.55
N ARG A 276 0.03 3.84 -2.67
CA ARG A 276 0.66 4.41 -3.89
C ARG A 276 0.88 5.92 -3.85
N GLY A 277 0.54 6.58 -2.75
CA GLY A 277 0.75 8.03 -2.57
C GLY A 277 -0.41 8.90 -3.08
N TYR A 278 -1.54 8.29 -3.42
CA TYR A 278 -2.73 8.97 -3.95
C TYR A 278 -3.76 9.25 -2.84
N ARG A 279 -3.32 9.66 -1.64
CA ARG A 279 -4.21 9.85 -0.48
C ARG A 279 -5.34 10.86 -0.73
N ALA A 280 -5.08 11.92 -1.48
CA ALA A 280 -6.10 12.89 -1.86
C ALA A 280 -7.19 12.28 -2.75
N PHE A 281 -6.80 11.40 -3.69
CA PHE A 281 -7.73 10.66 -4.54
C PHE A 281 -8.50 9.60 -3.74
N ALA A 282 -7.85 8.92 -2.80
CA ALA A 282 -8.53 7.99 -1.89
C ALA A 282 -9.59 8.71 -1.05
N ALA A 283 -9.28 9.90 -0.52
CA ALA A 283 -10.22 10.73 0.23
C ALA A 283 -11.36 11.26 -0.66
N TYR A 284 -11.07 11.62 -1.92
CA TYR A 284 -12.09 11.99 -2.90
C TYR A 284 -13.05 10.84 -3.17
N LEU A 285 -12.53 9.65 -3.48
CA LEU A 285 -13.31 8.43 -3.73
C LEU A 285 -14.21 8.09 -2.54
N ALA A 286 -13.63 8.09 -1.34
CA ALA A 286 -14.34 7.83 -0.09
C ALA A 286 -15.51 8.80 0.14
N ARG A 287 -15.25 10.11 0.00
CA ARG A 287 -16.29 11.13 0.15
C ARG A 287 -17.37 10.95 -0.92
N ARG A 288 -16.97 10.72 -2.17
CA ARG A 288 -17.92 10.60 -3.26
C ARG A 288 -18.83 9.38 -3.10
N TYR A 289 -18.26 8.25 -2.69
CA TYR A 289 -19.02 7.05 -2.33
C TYR A 289 -19.98 7.35 -1.18
N ALA A 290 -19.50 8.00 -0.10
CA ALA A 290 -20.34 8.35 1.06
C ALA A 290 -21.53 9.23 0.67
N ASP A 291 -21.32 10.23 -0.20
CA ASP A 291 -22.38 11.11 -0.68
C ASP A 291 -23.43 10.34 -1.50
N LEU A 292 -22.99 9.44 -2.40
CA LEU A 292 -23.87 8.63 -3.25
C LEU A 292 -24.61 7.54 -2.48
N ALA A 293 -23.98 6.95 -1.46
CA ALA A 293 -24.56 5.92 -0.61
C ALA A 293 -25.35 6.47 0.60
N GLU A 294 -25.42 7.80 0.73
CA GLU A 294 -25.99 8.52 1.87
C GLU A 294 -25.44 8.00 3.21
N ASP A 295 -24.11 7.84 3.28
CA ASP A 295 -23.41 7.19 4.37
C ASP A 295 -22.48 8.16 5.11
N ALA A 296 -23.05 8.95 6.02
CA ALA A 296 -22.31 9.94 6.80
C ALA A 296 -21.29 9.33 7.78
N GLU A 297 -21.49 8.07 8.19
CA GLU A 297 -20.67 7.41 9.21
C GLU A 297 -19.43 6.73 8.63
N LEU A 298 -19.39 6.51 7.30
CA LEU A 298 -18.31 5.83 6.59
C LEU A 298 -16.93 6.42 6.92
N ALA A 299 -16.83 7.75 6.98
CA ALA A 299 -15.57 8.43 7.27
C ALA A 299 -14.98 8.06 8.64
N ARG A 300 -15.82 7.70 9.62
CA ARG A 300 -15.38 7.29 10.97
C ARG A 300 -14.76 5.89 10.97
N LEU A 301 -15.21 5.02 10.07
CA LEU A 301 -14.77 3.62 9.96
C LEU A 301 -13.53 3.46 9.08
N LEU A 302 -13.34 4.37 8.11
CA LEU A 302 -12.31 4.23 7.08
C LEU A 302 -10.88 4.09 7.59
N PRO A 303 -10.37 4.92 8.53
CA PRO A 303 -9.00 4.76 9.02
C PRO A 303 -8.74 3.37 9.62
N PHE A 304 -9.70 2.88 10.41
CA PHE A 304 -9.65 1.54 11.00
C PHE A 304 -9.63 0.45 9.92
N TYR A 305 -10.60 0.48 8.99
CA TYR A 305 -10.66 -0.57 7.95
C TYR A 305 -9.50 -0.49 6.95
N LYS A 306 -8.96 0.70 6.65
CA LYS A 306 -7.73 0.83 5.87
C LYS A 306 -6.54 0.20 6.59
N GLY A 307 -6.41 0.44 7.90
CA GLY A 307 -5.39 -0.20 8.74
C GLY A 307 -5.54 -1.72 8.77
N TYR A 308 -6.77 -2.22 8.94
CA TYR A 308 -7.09 -3.64 8.88
C TYR A 308 -6.70 -4.27 7.52
N ARG A 309 -7.12 -3.68 6.40
CA ARG A 309 -6.80 -4.19 5.05
C ARG A 309 -5.29 -4.12 4.76
N ALA A 310 -4.60 -3.08 5.23
CA ALA A 310 -3.16 -3.00 5.17
C ALA A 310 -2.50 -4.15 5.97
N MET A 311 -3.01 -4.48 7.17
CA MET A 311 -2.54 -5.63 7.95
C MET A 311 -2.80 -6.97 7.25
N VAL A 312 -3.95 -7.13 6.58
CA VAL A 312 -4.23 -8.33 5.76
C VAL A 312 -3.18 -8.49 4.66
N ARG A 313 -2.87 -7.42 3.91
CA ARG A 313 -1.82 -7.46 2.88
C ARG A 313 -0.43 -7.68 3.46
N ALA A 314 -0.11 -7.06 4.60
CA ALA A 314 1.15 -7.29 5.30
C ALA A 314 1.32 -8.77 5.66
N LYS A 315 0.26 -9.41 6.19
CA LYS A 315 0.24 -10.84 6.50
C LYS A 315 0.51 -11.70 5.26
N VAL A 316 -0.26 -11.50 4.18
CA VAL A 316 -0.14 -12.30 2.96
C VAL A 316 1.27 -12.20 2.37
N GLU A 317 1.84 -11.00 2.30
CA GLU A 317 3.20 -10.78 1.80
C GLU A 317 4.25 -11.41 2.72
N ALA A 318 4.03 -11.40 4.04
CA ALA A 318 4.95 -11.99 4.99
C ALA A 318 4.93 -13.54 4.95
N ILE A 319 3.79 -14.16 4.67
CA ILE A 319 3.71 -15.59 4.37
C ILE A 319 4.58 -15.90 3.15
N GLY A 320 4.45 -15.12 2.08
CA GLY A 320 5.29 -15.26 0.88
C GLY A 320 6.78 -15.03 1.14
N ALA A 321 7.14 -14.18 2.11
CA ALA A 321 8.54 -13.98 2.51
C ALA A 321 9.14 -15.19 3.24
N ARG A 322 8.30 -16.00 3.91
CA ARG A 322 8.70 -17.21 4.65
C ARG A 322 8.71 -18.48 3.81
N ASP A 323 8.07 -18.47 2.65
CA ASP A 323 7.97 -19.60 1.74
C ASP A 323 9.37 -20.07 1.28
N PRO A 324 9.88 -21.24 1.75
CA PRO A 324 11.23 -21.70 1.46
C PRO A 324 11.42 -22.08 -0.02
N ASP A 325 10.33 -22.34 -0.74
CA ASP A 325 10.36 -22.73 -2.14
C ASP A 325 10.54 -21.51 -3.08
N ARG A 326 10.39 -20.29 -2.56
CA ARG A 326 10.62 -19.06 -3.32
C ARG A 326 12.09 -18.66 -3.39
N PRO A 327 12.54 -18.14 -4.55
CA PRO A 327 13.88 -17.57 -4.68
C PRO A 327 14.18 -16.50 -3.61
N PRO A 328 15.42 -16.39 -3.12
CA PRO A 328 15.81 -15.39 -2.12
C PRO A 328 15.40 -13.94 -2.47
N ALA A 329 15.52 -13.55 -3.74
CA ALA A 329 15.16 -12.21 -4.21
C ALA A 329 13.64 -11.95 -4.11
N GLU A 330 12.81 -12.95 -4.42
CA GLU A 330 11.36 -12.85 -4.31
C GLU A 330 10.91 -12.79 -2.84
N ARG A 331 11.55 -13.56 -1.97
CA ARG A 331 11.32 -13.49 -0.52
C ARG A 331 11.67 -12.11 0.05
N ALA A 332 12.82 -11.56 -0.34
CA ALA A 332 13.22 -10.20 0.05
C ALA A 332 12.23 -9.13 -0.46
N GLY A 333 11.77 -9.26 -1.71
CA GLY A 333 10.73 -8.39 -2.27
C GLY A 333 9.40 -8.50 -1.51
N SER A 334 9.00 -9.71 -1.11
CA SER A 334 7.78 -9.95 -0.35
C SER A 334 7.88 -9.37 1.06
N LEU A 335 9.03 -9.50 1.73
CA LEU A 335 9.27 -8.85 3.02
C LEU A 335 9.21 -7.32 2.91
N ALA A 336 9.79 -6.73 1.86
CA ALA A 336 9.71 -5.30 1.62
C ALA A 336 8.26 -4.82 1.43
N ARG A 337 7.46 -5.57 0.64
CA ARG A 337 6.02 -5.27 0.49
C ARG A 337 5.26 -5.46 1.80
N ALA A 338 5.57 -6.49 2.59
CA ALA A 338 4.95 -6.72 3.89
C ALA A 338 5.20 -5.54 4.84
N ARG A 339 6.45 -5.08 4.95
CA ARG A 339 6.83 -3.89 5.73
C ARG A 339 6.10 -2.64 5.27
N ARG A 340 6.01 -2.44 3.96
CA ARG A 340 5.34 -1.26 3.39
C ARG A 340 3.87 -1.18 3.79
N HIS A 341 3.15 -2.31 3.75
CA HIS A 341 1.76 -2.36 4.19
C HIS A 341 1.64 -2.21 5.71
N PHE A 342 2.53 -2.83 6.49
CA PHE A 342 2.54 -2.65 7.94
C PHE A 342 2.82 -1.18 8.33
N ASN A 343 3.79 -0.53 7.69
CA ASN A 343 4.12 0.88 7.87
C ASN A 343 2.90 1.77 7.55
N LEU A 344 2.15 1.44 6.50
CA LEU A 344 0.91 2.16 6.18
C LEU A 344 -0.14 1.96 7.28
N ALA A 345 -0.35 0.74 7.77
CA ALA A 345 -1.26 0.46 8.88
C ALA A 345 -0.90 1.27 10.12
N ALA A 346 0.38 1.29 10.49
CA ALA A 346 0.90 2.09 11.60
C ALA A 346 0.69 3.60 11.38
N SER A 347 0.85 4.09 10.15
CA SER A 347 0.66 5.53 9.87
C SER A 347 -0.76 6.03 10.17
N TYR A 348 -1.78 5.16 10.15
CA TYR A 348 -3.14 5.55 10.49
C TYR A 348 -3.39 5.64 12.00
N THR A 349 -2.51 5.08 12.83
CA THR A 349 -2.66 5.06 14.29
C THR A 349 -1.80 6.11 15.01
N LEU A 350 -0.84 6.71 14.30
CA LEU A 350 0.09 7.68 14.86
C LEU A 350 -0.45 9.11 14.80
N PRO A 351 -0.09 9.97 15.76
CA PRO A 351 -0.44 11.38 15.71
C PRO A 351 0.34 12.13 14.61
N PRO A 352 -0.11 13.33 14.24
CA PRO A 352 0.63 14.23 13.36
C PRO A 352 2.05 14.48 13.89
N ALA A 353 3.06 14.35 13.03
CA ALA A 353 4.47 14.49 13.39
C ALA A 353 5.25 15.41 12.44
N LEU A 354 6.26 16.09 12.98
CA LEU A 354 7.20 16.92 12.22
C LEU A 354 8.47 16.14 11.92
N ILE A 355 8.76 15.91 10.64
CA ILE A 355 9.99 15.23 10.23
C ILE A 355 10.91 16.21 9.53
N LEU A 356 12.13 16.38 10.04
CA LEU A 356 13.18 17.11 9.34
C LEU A 356 14.10 16.11 8.67
N THR A 357 14.24 16.13 7.35
CA THR A 357 15.31 15.34 6.71
C THR A 357 16.57 16.19 6.63
N CYS A 358 17.68 15.66 7.13
CA CYS A 358 18.98 16.32 7.10
C CYS A 358 20.07 15.41 6.52
N GLY A 359 21.24 16.00 6.28
CA GLY A 359 22.41 15.31 5.77
C GLY A 359 23.08 16.10 4.64
N LEU A 360 24.33 15.74 4.39
CA LEU A 360 25.16 16.38 3.37
C LEU A 360 24.60 16.17 1.95
N PRO A 361 25.01 17.01 0.97
CA PRO A 361 24.63 16.80 -0.42
C PRO A 361 24.90 15.36 -0.89
N ALA A 362 23.98 14.83 -1.71
CA ALA A 362 24.04 13.49 -2.29
C ALA A 362 23.97 12.28 -1.32
N THR A 363 23.62 12.47 -0.04
CA THR A 363 23.36 11.35 0.88
C THR A 363 22.02 10.65 0.62
N GLY A 364 21.07 11.29 -0.05
CA GLY A 364 19.77 10.70 -0.40
C GLY A 364 18.57 11.25 0.38
N LYS A 365 18.77 12.31 1.19
CA LYS A 365 17.71 12.98 1.98
C LYS A 365 16.41 13.25 1.24
N SER A 366 16.46 13.85 0.06
CA SER A 366 15.24 14.20 -0.69
C SER A 366 14.47 12.97 -1.18
N TRP A 367 15.20 11.92 -1.55
CA TRP A 367 14.58 10.65 -1.96
C TRP A 367 13.91 9.95 -0.77
N MET A 368 14.59 9.90 0.39
CA MET A 368 14.01 9.33 1.61
C MET A 368 12.83 10.18 2.11
N GLY A 369 12.96 11.51 2.08
CA GLY A 369 11.91 12.45 2.48
C GLY A 369 10.62 12.26 1.71
N GLU A 370 10.68 12.06 0.39
CA GLU A 370 9.50 11.74 -0.42
C GLU A 370 8.83 10.44 0.03
N ARG A 371 9.60 9.41 0.39
CA ARG A 371 9.04 8.12 0.81
C ARG A 371 8.47 8.17 2.22
N VAL A 372 9.08 8.94 3.10
CA VAL A 372 8.53 9.25 4.43
C VAL A 372 7.22 10.03 4.30
N ALA A 373 7.19 11.07 3.47
CA ALA A 373 5.99 11.86 3.22
C ALA A 373 4.85 10.99 2.67
N GLN A 374 5.15 10.11 1.71
CA GLN A 374 4.21 9.12 1.18
C GLN A 374 3.70 8.16 2.26
N ALA A 375 4.60 7.60 3.09
CA ALA A 375 4.22 6.67 4.15
C ALA A 375 3.35 7.31 5.22
N LEU A 376 3.63 8.56 5.60
CA LEU A 376 2.84 9.33 6.56
C LEU A 376 1.56 9.95 5.95
N GLY A 377 1.50 10.06 4.62
CA GLY A 377 0.41 10.76 3.93
C GLY A 377 0.45 12.28 4.07
N GLY A 378 1.62 12.82 4.37
CA GLY A 378 1.85 14.24 4.63
C GLY A 378 2.48 14.95 3.43
N PRO A 379 2.43 16.29 3.39
CA PRO A 379 3.20 17.06 2.42
C PRO A 379 4.70 17.02 2.73
N ILE A 380 5.50 17.30 1.69
CA ILE A 380 6.93 17.57 1.81
C ILE A 380 7.24 18.97 1.30
N HIS A 381 7.86 19.79 2.14
CA HIS A 381 8.33 21.13 1.79
C HIS A 381 9.84 21.13 1.64
N LYS A 382 10.32 21.41 0.43
CA LYS A 382 11.75 21.36 0.11
C LYS A 382 12.36 22.77 0.09
N SER A 383 13.44 22.94 0.82
CA SER A 383 14.13 24.23 0.98
C SER A 383 14.68 24.80 -0.33
N ASP A 384 15.11 23.96 -1.27
CA ASP A 384 15.60 24.37 -2.60
C ASP A 384 14.46 24.88 -3.49
N VAL A 385 13.32 24.21 -3.49
CA VAL A 385 12.10 24.65 -4.19
C VAL A 385 11.60 25.96 -3.59
N ARG A 386 11.50 26.05 -2.25
CA ARG A 386 11.02 27.24 -1.55
C ARG A 386 11.91 28.46 -1.81
N ARG A 387 13.24 28.29 -1.83
CA ARG A 387 14.20 29.36 -2.21
C ARG A 387 13.91 29.94 -3.59
N LYS A 388 13.71 29.07 -4.59
CA LYS A 388 13.44 29.51 -5.97
C LYS A 388 12.11 30.25 -6.08
N GLN A 389 11.07 29.77 -5.38
CA GLN A 389 9.77 30.42 -5.32
C GLN A 389 9.84 31.83 -4.70
N LEU A 390 10.53 31.99 -3.57
CA LEU A 390 10.67 33.28 -2.89
C LEU A 390 11.45 34.30 -3.73
N ALA A 391 12.36 33.84 -4.59
CA ALA A 391 13.10 34.69 -5.52
C ALA A 391 12.35 34.99 -6.82
N GLY A 392 11.10 34.51 -6.98
CA GLY A 392 10.32 34.70 -8.20
C GLY A 392 10.86 33.96 -9.43
N LEU A 393 11.69 32.95 -9.24
CA LEU A 393 12.28 32.16 -10.32
C LEU A 393 11.36 31.00 -10.72
N ALA A 394 11.25 30.75 -12.02
CA ALA A 394 10.53 29.59 -12.54
C ALA A 394 11.16 28.28 -12.03
N ILE A 395 10.32 27.35 -11.56
CA ILE A 395 10.73 26.01 -11.11
C ILE A 395 11.34 25.28 -12.31
N GLY A 396 12.67 25.10 -12.33
CA GLY A 396 13.40 24.40 -13.40
C GLY A 396 14.53 25.19 -14.07
N ASN A 397 14.62 26.51 -13.87
CA ASN A 397 15.79 27.26 -14.33
C ASN A 397 17.01 26.98 -13.43
N ARG A 398 18.10 26.51 -14.05
CA ARG A 398 19.42 26.41 -13.42
C ARG A 398 20.07 27.78 -13.41
N GLN A 399 20.41 28.30 -12.23
CA GLN A 399 21.33 29.42 -12.11
C GLN A 399 22.45 28.96 -11.21
N ARG A 400 23.61 28.64 -11.80
CA ARG A 400 24.84 28.31 -11.08
C ARG A 400 25.34 29.55 -10.34
N GLU A 401 24.74 29.87 -9.21
CA GLU A 401 25.25 30.87 -8.28
C GLU A 401 26.11 30.15 -7.23
N GLY A 402 27.25 30.76 -6.87
CA GLY A 402 28.16 30.18 -5.89
C GLY A 402 27.52 30.08 -4.50
N TYR A 403 28.12 29.24 -3.64
CA TYR A 403 27.81 29.20 -2.21
C TYR A 403 27.92 30.63 -1.60
N ASP A 404 26.94 31.04 -0.80
CA ASP A 404 26.76 32.41 -0.25
C ASP A 404 26.60 33.55 -1.27
N GLN A 405 26.23 33.25 -2.52
CA GLN A 405 25.88 34.25 -3.53
C GLN A 405 24.42 34.13 -3.96
N GLY A 406 23.82 35.25 -4.38
CA GLY A 406 22.45 35.35 -4.89
C GLY A 406 21.39 34.66 -4.02
N LEU A 407 20.81 33.54 -4.48
CA LEU A 407 19.77 32.79 -3.75
C LEU A 407 20.22 32.23 -2.39
N TYR A 408 21.52 32.10 -2.16
CA TYR A 408 22.08 31.45 -0.97
C TYR A 408 22.62 32.44 0.08
N THR A 409 22.35 33.74 -0.07
CA THR A 409 22.72 34.73 0.95
C THR A 409 22.10 34.41 2.31
N PRO A 410 22.74 34.79 3.43
CA PRO A 410 22.20 34.55 4.77
C PRO A 410 20.77 35.05 4.97
N GLN A 411 20.42 36.20 4.37
CA GLN A 411 19.08 36.79 4.41
C GLN A 411 18.07 35.91 3.68
N ASN A 412 18.39 35.46 2.46
CA ASN A 412 17.50 34.57 1.68
C ASN A 412 17.35 33.20 2.35
N LYS A 413 18.41 32.71 2.98
CA LYS A 413 18.36 31.48 3.78
C LYS A 413 17.40 31.64 4.96
N GLN A 414 17.49 32.74 5.71
CA GLN A 414 16.57 33.04 6.81
C GLN A 414 15.11 33.05 6.34
N LEU A 415 14.80 33.85 5.31
CA LEU A 415 13.44 33.94 4.75
C LEU A 415 12.89 32.58 4.32
N THR A 416 13.75 31.71 3.77
CA THR A 416 13.35 30.36 3.36
C THR A 416 12.96 29.50 4.56
N TYR A 417 13.80 29.45 5.60
CA TYR A 417 13.53 28.62 6.77
C TYR A 417 12.33 29.17 7.56
N ASP A 418 12.14 30.49 7.64
CA ASP A 418 10.95 31.11 8.24
C ASP A 418 9.67 30.70 7.50
N SER A 419 9.70 30.69 6.16
CA SER A 419 8.57 30.22 5.35
C SER A 419 8.28 28.73 5.57
N LEU A 420 9.31 27.88 5.60
CA LEU A 420 9.14 26.44 5.85
C LEU A 420 8.58 26.16 7.25
N LEU A 421 8.96 26.97 8.24
CA LEU A 421 8.44 26.88 9.60
C LEU A 421 6.95 27.24 9.65
N ALA A 422 6.54 28.28 8.90
CA ALA A 422 5.13 28.64 8.76
C ALA A 422 4.31 27.54 8.06
N ASP A 423 4.84 26.91 7.01
CA ASP A 423 4.20 25.77 6.35
C ASP A 423 4.05 24.59 7.32
N ALA A 424 5.12 24.23 8.04
CA ALA A 424 5.11 23.16 9.03
C ALA A 424 4.03 23.39 10.10
N ARG A 425 3.93 24.61 10.64
CA ARG A 425 2.90 24.99 11.60
C ARG A 425 1.50 24.80 11.03
N ALA A 426 1.25 25.26 9.81
CA ALA A 426 -0.06 25.16 9.18
C ALA A 426 -0.49 23.70 8.96
N ASP A 427 0.44 22.81 8.59
CA ASP A 427 0.16 21.39 8.42
C ASP A 427 -0.12 20.67 9.75
N LEU A 428 0.70 20.92 10.78
CA LEU A 428 0.51 20.31 12.10
C LEU A 428 -0.81 20.75 12.73
N LEU A 429 -1.15 22.04 12.68
CA LEU A 429 -2.44 22.56 13.18
C LEU A 429 -3.64 21.99 12.44
N ALA A 430 -3.46 21.57 11.19
CA ALA A 430 -4.48 20.91 10.40
C ALA A 430 -4.50 19.38 10.58
N GLY A 431 -3.77 18.86 11.57
CA GLY A 431 -3.72 17.44 11.90
C GLY A 431 -2.95 16.60 10.89
N ARG A 432 -1.98 17.17 10.16
CA ARG A 432 -1.17 16.45 9.18
C ARG A 432 0.28 16.36 9.64
N SER A 433 0.85 15.15 9.55
CA SER A 433 2.30 14.99 9.57
C SER A 433 2.93 15.73 8.39
N VAL A 434 4.13 16.27 8.57
CA VAL A 434 4.80 17.10 7.56
C VAL A 434 6.29 16.80 7.51
N VAL A 435 6.85 16.76 6.30
CA VAL A 435 8.28 16.58 6.08
C VAL A 435 8.90 17.89 5.59
N ILE A 436 9.97 18.35 6.25
CA ILE A 436 10.77 19.49 5.82
C ILE A 436 12.11 18.98 5.30
N ASP A 437 12.37 19.15 4.00
CA ASP A 437 13.63 18.74 3.36
C ASP A 437 14.60 19.92 3.27
N GLY A 438 15.54 19.93 4.20
CA GLY A 438 16.57 20.94 4.36
C GLY A 438 17.96 20.32 4.45
N SER A 439 19.00 21.15 4.39
CA SER A 439 20.34 20.67 4.72
C SER A 439 20.52 20.53 6.24
N PHE A 440 19.89 21.43 7.02
CA PHE A 440 19.90 21.43 8.49
C PHE A 440 21.29 21.18 9.12
N VAL A 441 22.31 21.79 8.51
CA VAL A 441 23.73 21.64 8.84
C VAL A 441 24.09 22.29 10.18
N GLN A 442 23.33 23.29 10.61
CA GLN A 442 23.59 24.06 11.83
C GLN A 442 22.38 24.05 12.74
N ALA A 443 22.62 24.04 14.06
CA ALA A 443 21.60 24.00 15.10
C ALA A 443 20.61 25.16 15.00
N LYS A 444 21.08 26.37 14.63
CA LYS A 444 20.21 27.55 14.46
C LYS A 444 19.06 27.35 13.46
N TRP A 445 19.17 26.40 12.53
CA TRP A 445 18.11 26.07 11.58
C TRP A 445 17.20 24.96 12.07
N ARG A 446 17.64 24.15 13.04
CA ARG A 446 16.88 23.03 13.61
C ARG A 446 16.07 23.46 14.84
N VAL A 447 16.65 24.31 15.70
CA VAL A 447 16.04 24.84 16.93
C VAL A 447 14.63 25.40 16.71
N PRO A 448 14.35 26.26 15.70
CA PRO A 448 13.00 26.80 15.53
C PRO A 448 11.93 25.73 15.26
N PHE A 449 12.29 24.63 14.58
CA PHE A 449 11.36 23.52 14.31
C PHE A 449 11.15 22.66 15.55
N ARG A 450 12.19 22.45 16.37
CA ARG A 450 12.07 21.79 17.68
C ARG A 450 11.14 22.59 18.59
N ASP A 451 11.34 23.90 18.66
CA ASP A 451 10.52 24.79 19.49
C ASP A 451 9.06 24.80 19.01
N LEU A 452 8.82 24.79 17.69
CA LEU A 452 7.47 24.62 17.12
C LEU A 452 6.83 23.29 17.50
N ALA A 453 7.58 22.18 17.42
CA ALA A 453 7.06 20.87 17.78
C ALA A 453 6.69 20.79 19.26
N ALA A 454 7.52 21.36 20.14
CA ALA A 454 7.23 21.47 21.56
C ALA A 454 6.01 22.37 21.83
N GLU A 455 5.89 23.50 21.14
CA GLU A 455 4.73 24.41 21.26
C GLU A 455 3.41 23.73 20.89
N LEU A 456 3.42 22.90 19.84
CA LEU A 456 2.23 22.21 19.33
C LEU A 456 2.01 20.82 19.93
N ASP A 457 2.85 20.39 20.86
CA ASP A 457 2.86 19.03 21.42
C ASP A 457 2.84 17.94 20.33
N ALA A 458 3.67 18.14 19.30
CA ALA A 458 3.80 17.24 18.18
C ALA A 458 5.12 16.47 18.26
N PRO A 459 5.15 15.15 18.01
CA PRO A 459 6.39 14.41 17.86
C PRO A 459 7.26 15.02 16.75
N MET A 460 8.55 15.19 17.03
CA MET A 460 9.52 15.62 16.03
C MET A 460 10.69 14.65 15.92
N VAL A 461 11.05 14.31 14.69
CA VAL A 461 12.25 13.50 14.40
C VAL A 461 13.11 14.18 13.34
N LEU A 462 14.39 14.35 13.65
CA LEU A 462 15.46 14.66 12.70
C LEU A 462 15.95 13.34 12.07
N LEU A 463 15.61 13.14 10.80
CA LEU A 463 16.05 12.02 9.99
C LEU A 463 17.35 12.38 9.25
N GLU A 464 18.48 11.91 9.77
CA GLU A 464 19.79 12.13 9.18
C GLU A 464 20.16 11.04 8.18
N MET A 465 20.36 11.42 6.93
CA MET A 465 20.85 10.52 5.90
C MET A 465 22.38 10.55 5.81
N ARG A 466 23.02 9.39 6.00
CA ARG A 466 24.47 9.19 5.84
C ARG A 466 24.80 8.33 4.62
N ALA A 467 25.97 8.61 4.03
CA ALA A 467 26.58 7.83 2.97
C ALA A 467 28.09 7.99 3.04
N ASP A 468 28.84 6.98 2.61
CA ASP A 468 30.29 7.07 2.50
C ASP A 468 30.70 8.10 1.42
N GLU A 469 31.88 8.70 1.59
CA GLU A 469 32.37 9.78 0.72
C GLU A 469 32.51 9.33 -0.75
N GLU A 470 32.87 8.07 -0.99
CA GLU A 470 32.99 7.51 -2.35
C GLU A 470 31.63 7.47 -3.06
N THR A 471 30.60 7.01 -2.35
CA THR A 471 29.20 7.06 -2.81
C THR A 471 28.73 8.49 -3.06
N ILE A 472 29.09 9.43 -2.18
CA ILE A 472 28.75 10.86 -2.35
C ILE A 472 29.40 11.42 -3.63
N LYS A 473 30.70 11.21 -3.83
CA LYS A 473 31.43 11.64 -5.05
C LYS A 473 30.77 11.09 -6.31
N ARG A 474 30.54 9.77 -6.35
CA ARG A 474 29.90 9.09 -7.49
C ARG A 474 28.50 9.65 -7.79
N ARG A 475 27.71 9.93 -6.76
CA ARG A 475 26.35 10.49 -6.92
C ARG A 475 26.38 11.93 -7.40
N ILE A 476 27.28 12.79 -6.88
CA ILE A 476 27.46 14.18 -7.34
C ILE A 476 27.89 14.19 -8.81
N GLU A 477 28.86 13.36 -9.20
CA GLU A 477 29.31 13.25 -10.60
C GLU A 477 28.20 12.80 -11.54
N LYS A 478 27.37 11.84 -11.12
CA LYS A 478 26.20 11.40 -11.90
C LYS A 478 25.17 12.52 -12.06
N ARG A 479 24.88 13.25 -10.98
CA ARG A 479 23.93 14.38 -10.96
C ARG A 479 24.35 15.54 -11.83
N LEU A 480 25.65 15.88 -11.85
CA LEU A 480 26.20 16.92 -12.73
C LEU A 480 26.00 16.61 -14.21
N LYS A 481 25.87 15.32 -14.57
CA LYS A 481 25.61 14.85 -15.94
C LYS A 481 24.12 14.80 -16.28
N ASP A 482 23.23 14.89 -15.30
CA ASP A 482 21.78 14.88 -15.50
C ASP A 482 21.27 16.31 -15.76
N PRO A 483 20.66 16.62 -16.91
CA PRO A 483 20.10 17.94 -17.19
C PRO A 483 18.85 18.28 -16.37
N HIS A 484 18.16 17.29 -15.78
CA HIS A 484 16.90 17.45 -15.05
C HIS A 484 17.07 17.50 -13.52
N GLU A 485 18.28 17.30 -12.99
CA GLU A 485 18.53 17.37 -11.54
C GLU A 485 18.44 18.83 -11.03
N PRO A 486 17.55 19.13 -10.07
CA PRO A 486 17.34 20.48 -9.52
C PRO A 486 18.44 20.95 -8.55
N SER A 487 19.19 20.02 -7.96
CA SER A 487 20.26 20.30 -7.00
C SER A 487 21.54 20.79 -7.70
N GLU A 488 22.04 21.96 -7.31
CA GLU A 488 23.24 22.60 -7.89
C GLU A 488 24.53 22.34 -7.10
N ALA A 489 24.46 21.55 -6.02
CA ALA A 489 25.62 21.26 -5.17
C ALA A 489 26.69 20.44 -5.89
N ASP A 490 27.88 21.03 -6.06
CA ASP A 490 29.09 20.32 -6.49
C ASP A 490 29.87 19.75 -5.28
N PHE A 491 31.02 19.13 -5.54
CA PHE A 491 31.83 18.55 -4.46
C PHE A 491 32.45 19.60 -3.53
N ASN A 492 32.66 20.84 -4.00
CA ASN A 492 33.13 21.94 -3.13
C ASN A 492 32.04 22.39 -2.16
N VAL A 493 30.78 22.45 -2.61
CA VAL A 493 29.63 22.69 -1.75
C VAL A 493 29.49 21.59 -0.70
N TYR A 494 29.74 20.32 -1.06
CA TYR A 494 29.80 19.23 -0.10
C TYR A 494 30.87 19.48 0.98
N LEU A 495 32.11 19.81 0.60
CA LEU A 495 33.19 20.09 1.55
C LEU A 495 32.85 21.28 2.47
N ALA A 496 32.34 22.38 1.90
CA ALA A 496 31.96 23.56 2.67
C ALA A 496 30.84 23.27 3.70
N LEU A 497 29.83 22.47 3.32
CA LEU A 497 28.75 22.09 4.24
C LEU A 497 29.22 21.08 5.28
N ARG A 498 30.14 20.18 4.94
CA ARG A 498 30.75 19.24 5.90
C ARG A 498 31.52 20.00 6.98
N ASP A 499 32.30 21.01 6.59
CA ASP A 499 33.12 21.79 7.52
C ASP A 499 32.28 22.70 8.45
N GLN A 500 31.00 22.92 8.11
CA GLN A 500 30.04 23.66 8.95
C GLN A 500 29.09 22.75 9.73
N TRP A 501 29.23 21.43 9.61
CA TRP A 501 28.33 20.48 10.26
C TRP A 501 28.41 20.59 11.78
N GLU A 502 27.29 20.94 12.39
CA GLU A 502 27.08 20.91 13.84
C GLU A 502 26.26 19.67 14.16
N GLU A 503 26.81 18.80 15.02
CA GLU A 503 26.07 17.65 15.55
C GLU A 503 24.76 18.12 16.21
N PRO A 504 23.67 17.34 16.11
CA PRO A 504 22.35 17.72 16.62
C PRO A 504 22.24 17.55 18.15
N ASP A 505 23.21 18.07 18.90
CA ASP A 505 23.29 17.99 20.36
C ASP A 505 22.13 18.74 21.06
N GLU A 506 21.40 19.59 20.34
CA GLU A 506 20.22 20.29 20.86
C GLU A 506 18.93 19.45 20.85
N LEU A 507 19.00 18.21 20.36
CA LEU A 507 17.89 17.26 20.28
C LEU A 507 18.14 16.07 21.23
N GLU A 508 17.07 15.52 21.78
CA GLU A 508 17.15 14.29 22.56
C GLU A 508 17.48 13.09 21.65
N PRO A 509 18.14 12.03 22.16
CA PRO A 509 18.49 10.84 21.37
C PRO A 509 17.29 10.20 20.65
N GLU A 510 16.09 10.27 21.22
CA GLU A 510 14.86 9.75 20.64
C GLU A 510 14.36 10.58 19.46
N GLN A 511 14.76 11.85 19.37
CA GLN A 511 14.41 12.78 18.29
C GLN A 511 15.38 12.71 17.12
N HIS A 512 16.49 11.98 17.22
CA HIS A 512 17.49 11.88 16.15
C HIS A 512 17.58 10.44 15.62
N LEU A 513 17.28 10.26 14.34
CA LEU A 513 17.36 8.98 13.66
C LEU A 513 18.37 9.05 12.50
N VAL A 514 19.46 8.30 12.63
CA VAL A 514 20.46 8.14 11.57
C VAL A 514 20.09 6.97 10.66
N VAL A 515 20.16 7.18 9.35
CA VAL A 515 19.89 6.17 8.32
C VAL A 515 20.97 6.16 7.26
N ASP A 516 21.58 4.99 7.08
CA ASP A 516 22.53 4.75 6.00
C ASP A 516 21.81 4.55 4.66
N ALA A 517 22.27 5.24 3.63
CA ALA A 517 21.65 5.25 2.31
C ALA A 517 21.72 3.92 1.54
N GLY A 518 22.39 2.89 2.09
CA GLY A 518 22.47 1.54 1.54
C GLY A 518 21.49 0.53 2.14
N GLY A 519 20.80 0.88 3.23
CA GLY A 519 19.89 -0.01 3.95
C GLY A 519 18.49 -0.14 3.33
N SER A 520 17.65 -0.98 3.94
CA SER A 520 16.24 -1.14 3.55
C SER A 520 15.43 0.12 3.89
N THR A 521 14.82 0.72 2.88
CA THR A 521 13.95 1.91 3.01
C THR A 521 12.77 1.65 3.93
N GLU A 522 12.08 0.52 3.74
CA GLU A 522 10.90 0.18 4.53
C GLU A 522 11.25 -0.09 6.00
N ALA A 523 12.44 -0.63 6.27
CA ALA A 523 12.92 -0.77 7.65
C ALA A 523 13.24 0.58 8.29
N ALA A 524 13.85 1.50 7.54
CA ALA A 524 14.14 2.85 8.01
C ALA A 524 12.85 3.65 8.30
N ILE A 525 11.83 3.53 7.45
CA ILE A 525 10.49 4.09 7.71
C ILE A 525 9.88 3.46 8.97
N GLY A 526 9.95 2.14 9.13
CA GLY A 526 9.47 1.46 10.34
C GLY A 526 10.10 1.98 11.63
N ARG A 527 11.43 2.22 11.63
CA ARG A 527 12.12 2.84 12.78
C ARG A 527 11.67 4.28 13.03
N LEU A 528 11.44 5.06 11.97
CA LEU A 528 10.91 6.42 12.10
C LEU A 528 9.51 6.40 12.75
N LEU A 529 8.62 5.52 12.29
CA LEU A 529 7.27 5.37 12.85
C LEU A 529 7.32 4.96 14.33
N ASP A 530 8.25 4.08 14.69
CA ASP A 530 8.47 3.69 16.09
C ASP A 530 9.00 4.83 16.97
N ARG A 531 9.86 5.71 16.42
CA ARG A 531 10.28 6.95 17.10
C ARG A 531 9.12 7.91 17.33
N ILE A 532 8.28 8.13 16.31
CA ILE A 532 7.06 8.96 16.43
C ILE A 532 6.17 8.40 17.54
N ARG A 533 5.92 7.08 17.56
CA ARG A 533 5.17 6.40 18.62
C ARG A 533 5.76 6.66 20.01
N GLY A 534 7.09 6.51 20.15
CA GLY A 534 7.78 6.71 21.43
C GLY A 534 7.62 8.13 21.96
N LEU A 535 7.82 9.13 21.10
CA LEU A 535 7.73 10.55 21.45
C LEU A 535 6.29 10.97 21.81
N ALA A 536 5.29 10.41 21.13
CA ALA A 536 3.89 10.68 21.44
C ALA A 536 3.47 10.22 22.85
N ARG A 537 4.06 9.13 23.37
CA ARG A 537 3.74 8.60 24.71
C ARG A 537 4.37 9.41 25.83
N GLY A 538 5.61 9.87 25.65
CA GLY A 538 6.32 10.67 26.66
C GLY A 538 5.56 11.97 26.99
N GLN A 539 4.93 12.58 25.99
CA GLN A 539 4.13 13.80 26.12
C GLN A 539 2.83 13.58 26.91
N SER A 540 2.20 12.40 26.80
CA SER A 540 1.00 12.06 27.57
C SER A 540 1.28 11.70 29.04
N ASP A 541 2.41 11.04 29.32
CA ASP A 541 2.78 10.62 30.68
C ASP A 541 3.23 11.81 31.56
N GLU A 542 3.90 12.82 30.99
CA GLU A 542 4.26 14.06 31.71
C GLU A 542 3.03 14.86 32.16
N ARG A 543 1.91 14.79 31.43
CA ARG A 543 0.64 15.42 31.84
C ARG A 543 -0.02 14.69 33.01
N GLY A 544 0.07 13.36 33.06
CA GLY A 544 -0.51 12.56 34.15
C GLY A 544 0.25 12.64 35.48
N ALA A 545 1.48 13.15 35.47
CA ALA A 545 2.30 13.35 36.66
C ALA A 545 2.28 14.80 37.19
N ALA A 546 1.67 15.73 36.45
CA ALA A 546 1.58 17.15 36.79
C ALA A 546 0.20 17.57 37.36
N ASP A 547 -0.79 16.68 37.31
CA ASP A 547 -2.08 16.77 38.02
C ASP A 547 -2.04 15.90 39.30
#